data_AF-A0A416T496-F1
#
_entry.id   AF-A0A416T496-F1
#
_cell.length_a   1.000
_cell.length_b   1.000
_cell.length_c   1.000
_cell.angle_alpha   90.00
_cell.angle_beta   90.00
_cell.angle_gamma   90.00
#
_symmetry.space_group_name_H-M   'P 1'
#
loop_
_entity.id
_entity.type
_entity.pdbx_description
1 polymer ?
#
loop_
_entity_poly.entity_id
_entity_poly.type
_entity_poly.pdbx_seq_one_letter_code
_entity_poly.pdbx_strand_id
1 'polypeptide(L)'
;MKKNNKDITKRVRLTENECRKIMKEAKKKNMNFSAYVRYAAKLDKNMDPEFIKAIYKLANEINYIGHNINQVVKNNNSKLYSEIDKARLMEYMRILNEKVESLLKQNGYKQNSSH
;
A
#
# COMPACT_ATOMS: atom_id res chain seq x y z
N MET A 1 29.63 -42.59 22.98
CA MET A 1 28.73 -41.49 22.54
C MET A 1 29.08 -40.23 23.32
N LYS A 2 29.56 -39.15 22.68
CA LYS A 2 29.80 -37.88 23.39
C LYS A 2 28.45 -37.27 23.79
N LYS A 3 28.18 -37.11 25.09
CA LYS A 3 27.03 -36.37 25.60
C LYS A 3 27.14 -34.92 25.12
N ASN A 4 26.20 -34.46 24.29
CA ASN A 4 26.04 -33.04 23.95
C ASN A 4 25.42 -32.31 25.15
N ASN A 5 26.17 -32.17 26.23
CA ASN A 5 25.74 -31.39 27.37
C ASN A 5 25.75 -29.90 27.01
N LYS A 6 24.73 -29.17 27.48
CA LYS A 6 24.53 -27.73 27.22
C LYS A 6 25.32 -26.89 28.24
N ASP A 7 26.62 -27.14 28.36
CA ASP A 7 27.43 -26.63 29.47
C ASP A 7 28.03 -25.24 29.21
N ILE A 8 27.96 -24.76 27.97
CA ILE A 8 28.49 -23.44 27.58
C ILE A 8 27.40 -22.38 27.72
N THR A 9 27.66 -21.37 28.56
CA THR A 9 26.79 -20.20 28.73
C THR A 9 27.45 -18.94 28.15
N LYS A 10 26.68 -18.16 27.38
CA LYS A 10 27.07 -16.81 26.93
C LYS A 10 26.02 -15.78 27.34
N ARG A 11 26.49 -14.66 27.87
CA ARG A 11 25.66 -13.49 28.20
C ARG A 11 25.62 -12.56 26.99
N VAL A 12 24.42 -12.10 26.63
CA VAL A 12 24.18 -11.15 25.54
C VAL A 12 23.38 -9.99 26.12
N ARG A 13 23.73 -8.75 25.74
CA ARG A 13 22.95 -7.56 26.09
C ARG A 13 21.93 -7.32 24.99
N LEU A 14 20.68 -7.04 25.38
CA LEU A 14 19.58 -6.78 24.47
C LEU A 14 18.87 -5.51 24.91
N THR A 15 18.38 -4.76 23.95
CA THR A 15 17.38 -3.71 24.21
C THR A 15 16.05 -4.33 24.63
N GLU A 16 15.20 -3.54 25.27
CA GLU A 16 13.87 -3.99 25.70
C GLU A 16 13.02 -4.47 24.51
N ASN A 17 13.10 -3.76 23.38
CA ASN A 17 12.37 -4.10 22.16
C ASN A 17 12.82 -5.45 21.58
N GLU A 18 14.12 -5.73 21.56
CA GLU A 18 14.65 -7.02 21.10
C GLU A 18 14.18 -8.16 22.01
N CYS A 19 14.26 -7.96 23.33
CA CYS A 19 13.80 -8.94 24.30
C CYS A 19 12.30 -9.25 24.12
N ARG A 20 11.47 -8.22 23.96
CA ARG A 20 10.02 -8.34 23.75
C ARG A 20 9.69 -9.10 22.45
N LYS A 21 10.40 -8.79 21.36
CA LYS A 21 10.25 -9.50 20.08
C LYS A 21 10.60 -10.98 20.21
N ILE A 22 11.75 -11.30 20.81
CA ILE A 22 12.20 -12.68 21.00
C ILE A 22 11.19 -13.45 21.87
N MET A 23 10.72 -12.87 22.97
CA MET A 23 9.72 -13.51 23.83
C MET A 23 8.38 -13.73 23.12
N LYS A 24 7.92 -12.80 22.29
CA LYS A 24 6.69 -12.96 21.51
C LYS A 24 6.80 -14.14 20.55
N GLU A 25 7.90 -14.25 19.81
CA GLU A 25 8.11 -15.36 18.88
C GLU A 25 8.33 -16.69 19.58
N ALA A 26 9.01 -16.69 20.74
CA ALA A 26 9.16 -17.86 21.58
C ALA A 26 7.80 -18.38 22.05
N LYS A 27 6.90 -17.50 22.53
CA LYS A 27 5.53 -17.87 22.92
C LYS A 27 4.74 -18.46 21.76
N LYS A 28 4.79 -17.85 20.57
CA LYS A 28 4.10 -18.38 19.37
C LYS A 28 4.51 -19.81 19.03
N LYS A 29 5.78 -20.18 19.28
CA LYS A 29 6.32 -21.53 19.05
C LYS A 29 6.27 -22.44 20.28
N ASN A 30 5.59 -22.03 21.36
CA ASN A 30 5.56 -22.75 22.64
C ASN A 30 6.95 -23.10 23.19
N MET A 31 7.91 -22.17 23.02
CA MET A 31 9.29 -22.32 23.48
C MET A 31 9.61 -21.29 24.57
N ASN A 32 10.49 -21.65 25.50
CA ASN A 32 11.12 -20.66 26.37
C ASN A 32 12.20 -19.87 25.62
N PHE A 33 12.62 -18.75 26.20
CA PHE A 33 13.59 -17.83 25.57
C PHE A 33 14.86 -18.55 25.09
N SER A 34 15.52 -19.31 25.96
CA SER A 34 16.77 -20.00 25.62
C SER A 34 16.60 -21.12 24.60
N ALA A 35 15.45 -21.80 24.60
CA ALA A 35 15.11 -22.78 23.57
C ALA A 35 14.90 -22.10 22.22
N TYR A 36 14.16 -20.99 22.20
CA TYR A 36 13.91 -20.23 20.99
C TYR A 36 15.19 -19.61 20.41
N VAL A 37 16.06 -19.00 21.23
CA VAL A 37 17.35 -18.43 20.76
C VAL A 37 18.22 -19.51 20.12
N ARG A 38 18.30 -20.71 20.71
CA ARG A 38 19.04 -21.84 20.13
C ARG A 38 18.38 -22.37 18.86
N TYR A 39 17.05 -22.36 18.79
CA TYR A 39 16.31 -22.74 17.60
C TYR A 39 16.54 -21.75 16.44
N ALA A 40 16.48 -20.44 16.73
CA ALA A 40 16.79 -19.38 15.77
C ALA A 40 18.23 -19.46 15.27
N ALA A 41 19.19 -19.68 16.17
CA ALA A 41 20.60 -19.87 15.79
C ALA A 41 20.85 -21.12 14.93
N LYS A 42 19.92 -22.10 14.91
CA LYS A 42 19.97 -23.27 14.04
C LYS A 42 19.27 -23.05 12.70
N LEU A 43 18.20 -22.25 12.69
CA LEU A 43 17.46 -21.89 11.47
C LEU A 43 18.38 -21.22 10.44
N ASP A 44 19.37 -20.47 10.91
CA ASP A 44 20.34 -19.71 10.09
C ASP A 44 21.25 -20.59 9.21
N LYS A 45 21.22 -21.92 9.38
CA LYS A 45 21.94 -22.86 8.50
C LYS A 45 21.15 -23.33 7.27
N ASN A 46 19.85 -23.03 7.18
CA ASN A 46 18.99 -23.61 6.15
C ASN A 46 18.56 -22.64 5.04
N MET A 47 18.91 -21.36 5.11
CA MET A 47 18.66 -20.45 3.99
C MET A 47 19.88 -19.56 3.73
N ASP A 48 20.40 -19.73 2.52
CA ASP A 48 21.46 -18.92 1.96
C ASP A 48 21.12 -17.41 2.10
N PRO A 49 21.99 -16.60 2.72
CA PRO A 49 21.81 -15.16 2.83
C PRO A 49 21.55 -14.45 1.50
N GLU A 50 22.10 -14.96 0.40
CA GLU A 50 21.86 -14.42 -0.95
C GLU A 50 20.43 -14.69 -1.41
N PHE A 51 19.89 -15.87 -1.11
CA PHE A 51 18.49 -16.21 -1.35
C PHE A 51 17.54 -15.31 -0.56
N ILE A 52 17.82 -15.03 0.71
CA ILE A 52 17.02 -14.10 1.53
C ILE A 52 17.04 -12.68 0.92
N LYS A 53 18.22 -12.22 0.52
CA LYS A 53 18.38 -10.91 -0.15
C LYS A 53 17.59 -10.84 -1.46
N ALA A 54 17.58 -11.93 -2.25
CA ALA A 54 16.82 -12.02 -3.48
C ALA A 54 15.30 -11.92 -3.24
N ILE A 55 14.78 -12.58 -2.21
CA ILE A 55 13.36 -12.50 -1.83
C ILE A 55 12.97 -11.07 -1.43
N TYR A 56 13.78 -10.38 -0.63
CA TYR A 56 13.50 -8.99 -0.25
C TYR A 56 13.56 -8.04 -1.45
N LYS A 57 14.52 -8.26 -2.37
CA LYS A 57 14.62 -7.47 -3.60
C LYS A 57 13.35 -7.64 -4.45
N LEU A 58 12.91 -8.88 -4.65
CA LEU A 58 11.68 -9.19 -5.38
C LEU A 58 10.45 -8.56 -4.73
N ALA A 59 10.31 -8.64 -3.40
CA ALA A 59 9.19 -8.03 -2.69
C ALA A 59 9.15 -6.50 -2.88
N ASN A 60 10.31 -5.83 -2.87
CA ASN A 60 10.41 -4.40 -3.12
C ASN A 60 10.04 -4.04 -4.57
N GLU A 61 10.47 -4.84 -5.55
CA GLU A 61 10.08 -4.67 -6.96
C GLU A 61 8.55 -4.80 -7.15
N ILE A 62 7.92 -5.80 -6.51
CA ILE A 62 6.45 -5.95 -6.53
C ILE A 62 5.75 -4.73 -5.93
N ASN A 63 6.24 -4.21 -4.81
CA ASN A 63 5.69 -3.00 -4.18
C ASN A 63 5.79 -1.78 -5.09
N TYR A 64 6.90 -1.63 -5.80
CA TYR A 64 7.10 -0.56 -6.75
C TYR A 64 6.16 -0.66 -7.95
N ILE A 65 5.95 -1.88 -8.48
CA ILE A 65 4.96 -2.15 -9.53
C ILE A 65 3.54 -1.78 -9.05
N GLY A 66 3.16 -2.20 -7.85
CA GLY A 66 1.86 -1.86 -7.26
C GLY A 66 1.66 -0.34 -7.09
N HIS A 67 2.73 0.38 -6.73
CA HIS A 67 2.71 1.84 -6.67
C HIS A 67 2.46 2.46 -8.06
N ASN A 68 3.16 2.00 -9.09
CA ASN A 68 2.98 2.48 -10.46
C ASN A 68 1.57 2.18 -11.00
N ILE A 69 1.03 0.99 -10.72
CA ILE A 69 -0.36 0.64 -11.06
C ILE A 69 -1.34 1.61 -10.39
N ASN A 70 -1.17 1.89 -9.10
CA ASN A 70 -2.00 2.85 -8.38
C ASN A 70 -1.93 4.26 -8.98
N GLN A 71 -0.75 4.69 -9.43
CA GLN A 71 -0.61 5.96 -10.14
C GLN A 71 -1.35 5.96 -11.48
N VAL A 72 -1.22 4.90 -12.28
CA VAL A 72 -1.94 4.75 -13.56
C VAL A 72 -3.46 4.77 -13.35
N VAL A 73 -3.96 4.04 -12.35
CA VAL A 73 -5.39 4.02 -12.00
C VAL A 73 -5.86 5.41 -11.57
N LYS A 74 -5.10 6.09 -10.69
CA LYS A 74 -5.43 7.47 -10.27
C LYS A 74 -5.43 8.43 -11.46
N ASN A 75 -4.43 8.35 -12.34
CA ASN A 75 -4.31 9.20 -13.53
C ASN A 75 -5.44 8.95 -14.55
N ASN A 76 -5.84 7.70 -14.74
CA ASN A 76 -6.97 7.34 -15.61
C ASN A 76 -8.30 7.80 -15.01
N ASN A 77 -8.51 7.60 -13.71
CA ASN A 77 -9.69 8.08 -13.01
C ASN A 77 -9.76 9.62 -12.98
N SER A 78 -8.63 10.32 -12.92
CA SER A 78 -8.58 11.78 -13.04
C SER A 78 -8.75 12.30 -14.47
N LYS A 79 -8.48 11.48 -15.49
CA LYS A 79 -8.75 11.80 -16.90
C LYS A 79 -10.22 11.61 -17.29
N LEU A 80 -11.05 11.02 -16.42
CA LEU A 80 -12.50 10.88 -16.62
C LEU A 80 -13.27 12.16 -16.22
N TYR A 81 -12.79 13.33 -16.68
CA TYR A 81 -13.15 14.72 -16.35
C TYR A 81 -12.53 15.26 -15.06
N SER A 82 -11.59 16.20 -15.20
CA SER A 82 -11.19 17.04 -14.07
C SER A 82 -12.37 17.95 -13.68
N GLU A 83 -12.50 18.31 -12.41
CA GLU A 83 -13.53 19.26 -11.95
C GLU A 83 -13.49 20.59 -12.73
N ILE A 84 -12.32 20.96 -13.27
CA ILE A 84 -12.15 22.13 -14.13
C ILE A 84 -12.81 21.92 -15.49
N ASP A 85 -12.72 20.72 -16.07
CA ASP A 85 -13.37 20.41 -17.35
C ASP A 85 -14.90 20.35 -17.20
N LYS A 86 -15.39 19.85 -16.05
CA LYS A 86 -16.82 19.91 -15.71
C LYS A 86 -17.30 21.35 -15.56
N ALA A 87 -16.56 22.19 -14.84
CA ALA A 87 -16.90 23.59 -14.67
C ALA A 87 -16.93 24.36 -16.01
N ARG A 88 -15.94 24.10 -16.89
CA ARG A 88 -15.91 24.69 -18.24
C ARG A 88 -17.07 24.22 -19.10
N LEU A 89 -17.41 22.94 -19.05
CA LEU A 89 -18.54 22.38 -19.79
C LEU A 89 -19.87 22.98 -19.32
N MET A 90 -20.07 23.11 -18.00
CA MET A 90 -21.27 23.75 -17.44
C MET A 90 -21.40 25.21 -17.90
N GLU A 91 -20.29 25.96 -17.92
CA GLU A 91 -20.30 27.35 -18.38
C GLU A 91 -20.60 27.46 -19.88
N TYR A 92 -20.04 26.57 -20.72
CA TYR A 92 -20.38 26.55 -22.14
C TYR A 92 -21.86 26.24 -22.39
N MET A 93 -22.45 25.31 -21.62
CA MET A 93 -23.88 24.99 -21.72
C MET A 93 -24.77 26.16 -21.26
N ARG A 94 -24.36 26.88 -20.21
CA ARG A 94 -25.05 28.10 -19.75
C ARG A 94 -25.08 29.16 -20.85
N ILE A 95 -23.93 29.48 -21.42
CA ILE A 95 -23.79 30.48 -22.50
C ILE A 95 -24.63 30.08 -23.73
N LEU A 96 -24.62 28.78 -24.08
CA LEU A 96 -25.42 28.28 -25.20
C LEU A 96 -26.92 28.50 -24.96
N ASN A 97 -27.42 28.13 -23.78
CA ASN A 97 -28.83 28.30 -23.42
C ASN A 97 -29.25 29.78 -23.45
N GLU A 98 -28.43 30.69 -22.93
CA GLU A 98 -28.71 32.13 -22.97
C GLU A 98 -28.81 32.66 -24.41
N LYS A 99 -27.92 32.21 -25.29
CA LYS A 99 -27.96 32.58 -26.71
C LYS A 99 -29.20 32.03 -27.41
N VAL A 100 -29.55 30.77 -27.15
CA VAL A 100 -30.76 30.14 -27.71
C VAL A 100 -32.02 30.84 -27.22
N GLU A 101 -32.13 31.15 -25.94
CA GLU A 101 -33.26 31.91 -25.39
C GLU A 101 -33.37 33.32 -26.00
N SER A 102 -32.24 34.01 -26.15
CA SER A 102 -32.21 35.34 -26.78
C SER A 102 -32.71 35.27 -28.23
N LEU A 103 -32.25 34.28 -28.99
CA LEU A 103 -32.70 34.04 -30.36
C LEU A 103 -34.19 33.70 -30.43
N LEU A 104 -34.70 32.85 -29.52
CA LEU A 104 -36.13 32.51 -29.47
C LEU A 104 -37.00 33.74 -29.16
N LYS A 105 -36.57 34.59 -28.22
CA LYS A 105 -37.23 35.86 -27.88
C LYS A 105 -37.25 36.83 -29.07
N GLN A 106 -36.13 36.94 -29.80
CA GLN A 106 -36.03 37.80 -30.99
C GLN A 106 -36.91 37.33 -32.15
N ASN A 107 -37.13 36.02 -32.29
CA ASN A 107 -37.95 35.43 -33.35
C ASN A 107 -39.42 35.19 -32.93
N GLY A 108 -39.87 35.73 -31.79
CA GLY A 108 -41.27 35.71 -31.36
C GLY A 108 -41.78 34.37 -30.79
N TYR A 109 -40.89 33.41 -30.53
CA TYR A 109 -41.27 32.13 -29.90
C TYR A 109 -41.28 32.29 -28.38
N LYS A 110 -42.48 32.30 -27.77
CA LYS A 110 -42.63 32.19 -26.32
C LYS A 110 -42.52 30.70 -25.93
N GLN A 111 -41.48 30.35 -25.17
CA GLN A 111 -41.48 29.06 -24.49
C GLN A 111 -42.61 29.07 -23.45
N ASN A 112 -43.58 28.17 -23.60
CA ASN A 112 -44.56 27.90 -22.56
C ASN A 112 -43.82 27.28 -21.39
N SER A 113 -43.59 28.07 -20.35
CA SER A 113 -43.08 27.60 -19.06
C SER A 113 -44.04 26.54 -18.51
N SER A 114 -43.58 25.30 -18.44
CA SER A 114 -44.25 24.24 -17.68
C SER A 114 -43.23 23.53 -16.81
N HIS A 115 -43.31 23.88 -15.52
CA HIS A 115 -42.89 23.19 -14.29
C HIS A 115 -41.40 22.87 -14.14
#